data_AF-A0A815L422-F1
#
_entry.id   AF-A0A815L422-F1
#
_cell.length_a   1.000
_cell.length_b   1.000
_cell.length_c   1.000
_cell.angle_alpha   90.00
_cell.angle_beta   90.00
_cell.angle_gamma   90.00
#
_symmetry.space_group_name_H-M   'P 1'
#
loop_
_entity.id
_entity.type
_entity.pdbx_description
1 polymer ?
#
loop_
_entity_poly.entity_id
_entity_poly.type
_entity_poly.pdbx_seq_one_letter_code
_entity_poly.pdbx_strand_id
1 'polypeptide(L)'
;MDQNETIDKNVTSSNNEKNFDTQNSFQKTCAKTENKKPIETVSIPSLFRYATTLDIIYMLIGTTGGIGNGATFAVLLFLIGNLLNSFTARSTDICTLNFTALAIQYCPPGYQLVASNYFSSSFICHFNQTTFDFQGAIQNQILYVVIIGCICLVLSYIQVTFWSMAAERQTKAIRKTIYQSILRKEIAYFDIHKAGELNTKLTDNVDKIRDGIGDILGFIKGWKLTLVMSSISPLLFISVALFSKLASRLTAMELKAYGKAGAIAEEVFRS
;
A
#
# COMPACT_ATOMS: atom_id res chain seq x y z
N MET A 1 -47.42 -31.34 -38.42
CA MET A 1 -46.20 -30.52 -38.30
C MET A 1 -46.01 -29.97 -36.88
N ASP A 2 -47.00 -30.10 -35.96
CA ASP A 2 -46.95 -29.46 -34.62
C ASP A 2 -46.49 -30.33 -33.44
N GLN A 3 -46.21 -31.63 -33.62
CA GLN A 3 -45.79 -32.50 -32.51
C GLN A 3 -44.26 -32.56 -32.28
N ASN A 4 -43.44 -32.19 -33.27
CA ASN A 4 -41.98 -32.25 -33.12
C ASN A 4 -41.40 -31.01 -32.41
N GLU A 5 -42.07 -29.87 -32.53
CA GLU A 5 -41.63 -28.62 -31.91
C GLU A 5 -41.97 -28.53 -30.41
N THR A 6 -42.98 -29.29 -29.95
CA THR A 6 -43.35 -29.41 -28.54
C THR A 6 -42.44 -30.38 -27.78
N ILE A 7 -41.88 -31.40 -28.45
CA ILE A 7 -40.92 -32.35 -27.86
C ILE A 7 -39.57 -31.66 -27.62
N ASP A 8 -39.05 -30.89 -28.57
CA ASP A 8 -37.77 -30.18 -28.41
C ASP A 8 -37.81 -29.09 -27.33
N LYS A 9 -38.95 -28.41 -27.17
CA LYS A 9 -39.14 -27.42 -26.08
C LYS A 9 -39.17 -28.08 -24.69
N ASN A 10 -39.72 -29.30 -24.59
CA ASN A 10 -39.73 -30.07 -23.34
C ASN A 10 -38.36 -30.68 -23.01
N VAL A 11 -37.62 -31.16 -24.01
CA VAL A 11 -36.25 -31.68 -23.81
C VAL A 11 -35.28 -30.56 -23.43
N THR A 12 -35.42 -29.38 -24.04
CA THR A 12 -34.58 -28.20 -23.74
C THR A 12 -34.90 -27.60 -22.37
N SER A 13 -36.18 -27.58 -21.96
CA SER A 13 -36.57 -27.11 -20.62
C SER A 13 -36.11 -28.08 -19.52
N SER A 14 -36.22 -29.39 -19.75
CA SER A 14 -35.77 -30.42 -18.80
C SER A 14 -34.24 -30.48 -18.67
N ASN A 15 -33.49 -30.20 -19.74
CA ASN A 15 -32.03 -30.11 -19.69
C ASN A 15 -31.51 -28.84 -18.99
N ASN A 16 -32.22 -27.71 -19.13
CA ASN A 16 -31.88 -26.46 -18.42
C ASN A 16 -32.18 -26.53 -16.92
N GLU A 17 -33.25 -27.21 -16.53
CA GLU A 17 -33.60 -27.44 -15.11
C GLU A 17 -32.60 -28.39 -14.44
N LYS A 18 -32.21 -29.48 -15.12
CA LYS A 18 -31.14 -30.39 -14.67
C LYS A 18 -29.77 -29.72 -14.59
N ASN A 19 -29.42 -28.79 -15.49
CA ASN A 19 -28.16 -28.04 -15.42
C ASN A 19 -28.16 -26.98 -14.32
N PHE A 20 -29.31 -26.35 -14.04
CA PHE A 20 -29.46 -25.42 -12.91
C PHE A 20 -29.34 -26.16 -11.58
N ASP A 21 -29.90 -27.35 -11.45
CA ASP A 21 -29.75 -28.22 -10.28
C ASP A 21 -28.34 -28.84 -10.17
N THR A 22 -27.68 -29.12 -11.30
CA THR A 22 -26.28 -29.59 -11.32
C THR A 22 -25.31 -28.47 -10.91
N GLN A 23 -25.55 -27.22 -11.32
CA GLN A 23 -24.78 -26.07 -10.84
C GLN A 23 -25.11 -25.70 -9.39
N ASN A 24 -26.37 -25.78 -8.95
CA ASN A 24 -26.73 -25.56 -7.54
C ASN A 24 -26.21 -26.68 -6.64
N SER A 25 -26.10 -27.91 -7.12
CA SER A 25 -25.48 -29.01 -6.38
C SER A 25 -23.95 -28.89 -6.37
N PHE A 26 -23.30 -28.44 -7.45
CA PHE A 26 -21.86 -28.09 -7.42
C PHE A 26 -21.58 -26.89 -6.49
N GLN A 27 -22.43 -25.87 -6.51
CA GLN A 27 -22.29 -24.69 -5.64
C GLN A 27 -22.67 -25.00 -4.19
N LYS A 28 -23.64 -25.89 -3.94
CA LYS A 28 -23.90 -26.48 -2.60
C LYS A 28 -22.77 -27.40 -2.16
N THR A 29 -22.08 -28.11 -3.06
CA THR A 29 -20.95 -28.98 -2.71
C THR A 29 -19.69 -28.15 -2.39
N CYS A 30 -19.48 -27.05 -3.13
CA CYS A 30 -18.48 -26.03 -2.80
C CYS A 30 -18.81 -25.26 -1.50
N ALA A 31 -20.10 -25.05 -1.20
CA ALA A 31 -20.54 -24.35 0.02
C ALA A 31 -20.69 -25.26 1.25
N LYS A 32 -20.84 -26.59 1.10
CA LYS A 32 -21.02 -27.54 2.22
C LYS A 32 -19.76 -28.30 2.64
N THR A 33 -18.60 -28.06 2.03
CA THR A 33 -17.33 -28.75 2.38
C THR A 33 -16.30 -27.86 3.07
N GLU A 34 -16.71 -26.76 3.71
CA GLU A 34 -15.89 -26.14 4.76
C GLU A 34 -16.68 -26.11 6.07
N ASN A 35 -16.82 -27.27 6.70
CA ASN A 35 -16.86 -27.33 8.16
C ASN A 35 -15.43 -27.02 8.65
N LYS A 36 -15.01 -25.77 8.44
CA LYS A 36 -13.69 -25.27 8.84
C LYS A 36 -13.74 -25.17 10.35
N LYS A 37 -13.12 -26.13 11.04
CA LYS A 37 -12.88 -26.05 12.49
C LYS A 37 -12.39 -24.63 12.82
N PRO A 38 -12.87 -24.00 13.91
CA PRO A 38 -12.46 -22.65 14.25
C PRO A 38 -10.93 -22.57 14.22
N ILE A 39 -10.41 -21.59 13.48
CA ILE A 39 -8.98 -21.44 13.25
C ILE A 39 -8.36 -21.17 14.62
N GLU A 40 -7.65 -22.15 15.19
CA GLU A 40 -6.94 -21.94 16.45
C GLU A 40 -5.86 -20.89 16.22
N THR A 41 -6.02 -19.74 16.86
CA THR A 41 -5.08 -18.63 16.76
C THR A 41 -3.89 -18.90 17.67
N VAL A 42 -2.69 -18.73 17.12
CA VAL A 42 -1.45 -18.87 17.88
C VAL A 42 -1.12 -17.54 18.54
N SER A 43 -0.71 -17.59 19.80
CA SER A 43 -0.22 -16.41 20.52
C SER A 43 1.00 -15.81 19.81
N ILE A 44 1.01 -14.49 19.65
CA ILE A 44 2.09 -13.72 19.00
C ILE A 44 3.50 -14.03 19.55
N PRO A 45 3.76 -14.08 20.86
CA PRO A 45 5.09 -14.45 21.39
C PRO A 45 5.51 -15.88 21.02
N SER A 46 4.56 -16.80 20.84
CA SER A 46 4.87 -18.16 20.40
C SER A 46 5.36 -18.20 18.95
N LEU A 47 5.05 -17.16 18.14
CA LEU A 47 5.54 -17.00 16.77
C LEU A 47 7.05 -16.69 16.74
N PHE A 48 7.54 -15.91 17.72
CA PHE A 48 8.94 -15.53 17.84
C PHE A 48 9.82 -16.58 18.55
N ARG A 49 9.26 -17.74 18.92
CA ARG A 49 10.02 -18.81 19.59
C ARG A 49 11.22 -19.31 18.78
N TYR A 50 11.18 -19.18 17.45
CA TYR A 50 12.29 -19.57 16.57
C TYR A 50 13.31 -18.45 16.33
N ALA A 51 13.12 -17.25 16.89
CA ALA A 51 14.05 -16.15 16.77
C ALA A 51 15.30 -16.40 17.64
N THR A 52 16.47 -16.42 16.99
CA THR A 52 17.77 -16.49 17.67
C THR A 52 18.18 -15.12 18.20
N THR A 53 19.14 -15.06 19.13
CA THR A 53 19.67 -13.79 19.68
C THR A 53 20.18 -12.85 18.59
N LEU A 54 20.72 -13.39 17.50
CA LEU A 54 21.17 -12.64 16.35
C LEU A 54 19.98 -12.02 15.58
N ASP A 55 18.88 -12.75 15.44
CA ASP A 55 17.66 -12.23 14.80
C ASP A 55 17.06 -11.08 15.62
N ILE A 56 17.14 -11.15 16.96
CA ILE A 56 16.73 -10.05 17.85
C ILE A 56 17.59 -8.81 17.62
N ILE A 57 18.91 -8.96 17.46
CA ILE A 57 19.81 -7.84 17.15
C ILE A 57 19.45 -7.21 15.82
N TYR A 58 19.19 -8.01 14.79
CA TYR A 58 18.76 -7.50 13.48
C TYR A 58 17.43 -6.76 13.55
N MET A 59 16.45 -7.28 14.31
CA MET A 59 15.19 -6.59 14.54
C MET A 59 15.38 -5.25 15.27
N LEU A 60 16.29 -5.19 16.26
CA LEU A 60 16.59 -3.93 16.95
C LEU A 60 17.18 -2.88 16.02
N ILE A 61 18.23 -3.23 15.26
CA ILE A 61 18.89 -2.35 14.29
C ILE A 61 17.91 -1.87 13.21
N GLY A 62 17.09 -2.79 12.68
CA GLY A 62 16.06 -2.47 11.70
C GLY A 62 15.00 -1.51 12.26
N THR A 63 14.58 -1.68 13.52
CA THR A 63 13.64 -0.76 14.16
C THR A 63 14.23 0.62 14.42
N THR A 64 15.50 0.72 14.82
CA THR A 64 16.16 2.03 14.96
C THR A 64 16.32 2.73 13.62
N GLY A 65 16.64 2.00 12.55
CA GLY A 65 16.67 2.53 11.18
C GLY A 65 15.31 3.05 10.72
N GLY A 66 14.24 2.30 11.04
CA GLY A 66 12.87 2.71 10.70
C GLY A 66 12.38 3.96 11.43
N ILE A 67 12.73 4.12 12.71
CA ILE A 67 12.42 5.35 13.46
C ILE A 67 13.12 6.56 12.81
N GLY A 68 14.40 6.42 12.45
CA GLY A 68 15.14 7.48 11.78
C GLY A 68 14.58 7.82 10.39
N ASN A 69 14.18 6.81 9.61
CA ASN A 69 13.54 7.01 8.32
C ASN A 69 12.19 7.75 8.45
N GLY A 70 11.38 7.41 9.46
CA GLY A 70 10.14 8.13 9.77
C GLY A 70 10.37 9.60 10.18
N ALA A 71 11.38 9.86 11.00
CA ALA A 71 11.75 11.22 11.41
C ALA A 71 12.25 12.08 10.23
N THR A 72 12.87 11.46 9.23
CA THR A 72 13.39 12.15 8.03
C THR A 72 12.27 12.91 7.31
N PHE A 73 11.06 12.34 7.21
CA PHE A 73 9.92 13.03 6.59
C PHE A 73 9.49 14.28 7.37
N ALA A 74 9.48 14.23 8.70
CA ALA A 74 9.16 15.38 9.54
C ALA A 74 10.22 16.50 9.42
N VAL A 75 11.50 16.14 9.38
CA VAL A 75 12.59 17.09 9.19
C VAL A 75 12.52 17.73 7.79
N LEU A 76 12.16 16.96 6.76
CA LEU A 76 11.96 17.50 5.41
C LEU A 76 10.85 18.55 5.37
N LEU A 77 9.72 18.31 6.05
CA LEU A 77 8.64 19.31 6.15
C LEU A 77 9.12 20.61 6.82
N PHE A 78 9.95 20.51 7.85
CA PHE A 78 10.52 21.68 8.51
C PHE A 78 11.45 22.50 7.57
N LEU A 79 12.31 21.82 6.81
CA LEU A 79 13.18 22.47 5.81
C LEU A 79 12.38 23.19 4.72
N ILE A 80 11.35 22.53 4.20
CA ILE A 80 10.45 23.14 3.21
C ILE A 80 9.77 24.38 3.80
N GLY A 81 9.41 24.37 5.08
CA GLY A 81 8.85 25.54 5.76
C GLY A 81 9.80 26.75 5.73
N ASN A 82 11.08 26.55 6.05
CA ASN A 82 12.07 27.63 6.01
C ASN A 82 12.34 28.15 4.59
N LEU A 83 12.38 27.23 3.63
CA LEU A 83 12.49 27.54 2.21
C LEU A 83 11.29 28.37 1.73
N LEU A 84 10.08 27.97 2.10
CA LEU A 84 8.84 28.66 1.77
C LEU A 84 8.82 30.07 2.34
N ASN A 85 9.20 30.26 3.61
CA ASN A 85 9.28 31.58 4.23
C ASN A 85 10.24 32.53 3.48
N SER A 86 11.37 31.99 3.00
CA SER A 86 12.34 32.76 2.21
C SER A 86 11.76 33.18 0.85
N PHE A 87 11.00 32.29 0.19
CA PHE A 87 10.27 32.61 -1.04
C PHE A 87 9.14 33.61 -0.80
N THR A 88 8.42 33.51 0.33
CA THR A 88 7.36 34.44 0.68
C THR A 88 7.92 35.84 0.88
N ALA A 89 9.03 36.00 1.60
CA ALA A 89 9.68 37.31 1.79
C ALA A 89 10.09 37.97 0.45
N ARG A 90 10.67 37.18 -0.47
CA ARG A 90 10.99 37.63 -1.83
C ARG A 90 9.72 38.01 -2.62
N SER A 91 8.67 37.21 -2.50
CA SER A 91 7.41 37.44 -3.22
C SER A 91 6.71 38.70 -2.75
N THR A 92 6.72 38.97 -1.44
CA THR A 92 6.16 40.21 -0.88
C THR A 92 6.90 41.44 -1.39
N ASP A 93 8.24 41.41 -1.46
CA ASP A 93 9.04 42.51 -2.02
C ASP A 93 8.65 42.80 -3.49
N ILE A 94 8.47 41.76 -4.31
CA ILE A 94 8.04 41.91 -5.72
C ILE A 94 6.61 42.49 -5.80
N CYS A 95 5.70 42.04 -4.94
CA CYS A 95 4.35 42.61 -4.87
C CYS A 95 4.39 44.09 -4.47
N THR A 96 5.23 44.46 -3.50
CA THR A 96 5.43 45.85 -3.10
C THR A 96 5.90 46.70 -4.28
N LEU A 97 6.89 46.24 -5.07
CA LEU A 97 7.34 46.93 -6.30
C LEU A 97 6.19 47.23 -7.26
N ASN A 98 5.37 46.22 -7.56
CA ASN A 98 4.26 46.35 -8.51
C ASN A 98 3.20 47.32 -7.99
N PHE A 99 2.87 47.24 -6.70
CA PHE A 99 1.87 48.10 -6.08
C PHE A 99 2.35 49.56 -5.98
N THR A 100 3.61 49.77 -5.59
CA THR A 100 4.20 51.13 -5.52
C THR A 100 4.40 51.75 -6.89
N ALA A 101 4.73 50.96 -7.92
CA ALA A 101 4.82 51.44 -9.30
C ALA A 101 3.47 51.98 -9.79
N LEU A 102 2.38 51.25 -9.51
CA LEU A 102 1.02 51.72 -9.79
C LEU A 102 0.68 52.98 -8.96
N ALA A 103 1.02 53.01 -7.67
CA ALA A 103 0.74 54.16 -6.81
C ALA A 103 1.45 55.45 -7.28
N ILE A 104 2.68 55.35 -7.80
CA ILE A 104 3.44 56.48 -8.36
C ILE A 104 2.79 56.97 -9.68
N GLN A 105 2.11 56.12 -10.44
CA GLN A 105 1.43 56.53 -11.67
C GLN A 105 0.17 57.38 -11.41
N TYR A 106 -0.54 57.17 -10.30
CA TYR A 106 -1.75 57.92 -9.92
C TYR A 106 -1.48 59.13 -9.00
N CYS A 107 -0.21 59.41 -8.72
CA CYS A 107 0.29 60.52 -7.90
C CYS A 107 0.25 61.86 -8.67
N PRO A 108 -0.27 62.96 -8.12
CA PRO A 108 -0.18 64.28 -8.74
C PRO A 108 1.25 64.71 -9.14
N PRO A 109 1.39 65.45 -10.26
CA PRO A 109 2.66 65.61 -10.98
C PRO A 109 3.75 66.35 -10.20
N GLY A 110 3.39 67.14 -9.17
CA GLY A 110 4.36 67.90 -8.37
C GLY A 110 5.24 67.06 -7.43
N TYR A 111 4.87 65.81 -7.13
CA TYR A 111 5.61 64.99 -6.15
C TYR A 111 6.00 63.58 -6.63
N GLN A 112 5.75 63.25 -7.90
CA GLN A 112 6.10 61.96 -8.51
C GLN A 112 7.60 61.65 -8.44
N LEU A 113 8.44 62.63 -8.76
CA LEU A 113 9.92 62.50 -8.76
C LEU A 113 10.50 62.31 -7.36
N VAL A 114 9.88 62.91 -6.35
CA VAL A 114 10.29 62.73 -4.96
C VAL A 114 9.90 61.33 -4.51
N ALA A 115 8.65 60.92 -4.73
CA ALA A 115 8.19 59.57 -4.37
C ALA A 115 9.02 58.46 -5.03
N SER A 116 9.42 58.61 -6.30
CA SER A 116 10.22 57.61 -7.01
C SER A 116 11.66 57.51 -6.52
N ASN A 117 12.32 58.64 -6.21
CA ASN A 117 13.71 58.64 -5.74
C ASN A 117 13.84 58.10 -4.31
N TYR A 118 12.92 58.48 -3.41
CA TYR A 118 12.91 57.99 -2.03
C TYR A 118 12.62 56.48 -1.99
N PHE A 119 11.65 56.01 -2.78
CA PHE A 119 11.36 54.57 -2.90
C PHE A 119 12.54 53.81 -3.49
N SER A 120 13.13 54.29 -4.58
CA SER A 120 14.26 53.62 -5.24
C SER A 120 15.47 53.50 -4.33
N SER A 121 15.82 54.52 -3.54
CA SER A 121 17.01 54.43 -2.67
C SER A 121 16.82 53.46 -1.50
N SER A 122 15.68 53.50 -0.81
CA SER A 122 15.40 52.66 0.35
C SER A 122 15.09 51.22 -0.07
N PHE A 123 14.32 51.05 -1.14
CA PHE A 123 13.86 49.75 -1.59
C PHE A 123 14.94 48.98 -2.35
N ILE A 124 15.76 49.61 -3.22
CA ILE A 124 16.82 48.87 -3.93
C ILE A 124 17.86 48.33 -2.95
N CYS A 125 18.20 49.08 -1.89
CA CYS A 125 19.09 48.57 -0.85
C CYS A 125 18.48 47.35 -0.14
N HIS A 126 17.21 47.44 0.27
CA HIS A 126 16.49 46.32 0.90
C HIS A 126 16.35 45.11 -0.03
N PHE A 127 15.96 45.33 -1.28
CA PHE A 127 15.77 44.29 -2.29
C PHE A 127 17.07 43.59 -2.68
N ASN A 128 18.17 44.35 -2.79
CA ASN A 128 19.49 43.79 -3.06
C ASN A 128 19.98 42.95 -1.86
N GLN A 129 19.75 43.45 -0.64
CA GLN A 129 20.02 42.70 0.58
C GLN A 129 19.21 41.40 0.66
N THR A 130 17.89 41.45 0.41
CA THR A 130 17.04 40.24 0.42
C THR A 130 17.39 39.27 -0.71
N THR A 131 17.84 39.74 -1.88
CA THR A 131 18.34 38.83 -2.93
C THR A 131 19.60 38.08 -2.54
N PHE A 132 20.54 38.75 -1.89
CA PHE A 132 21.78 38.12 -1.45
C PHE A 132 21.52 37.11 -0.33
N ASP A 133 20.69 37.49 0.65
CA ASP A 133 20.31 36.64 1.77
C ASP A 133 19.50 35.42 1.30
N PHE A 134 18.58 35.61 0.36
CA PHE A 134 17.81 34.54 -0.27
C PHE A 134 18.69 33.52 -1.00
N GLN A 135 19.67 33.99 -1.78
CA GLN A 135 20.59 33.11 -2.50
C GLN A 135 21.43 32.26 -1.53
N GLY A 136 21.94 32.88 -0.45
CA GLY A 136 22.68 32.16 0.60
C GLY A 136 21.80 31.19 1.39
N ALA A 137 20.59 31.59 1.74
CA ALA A 137 19.62 30.75 2.43
C ALA A 137 19.27 29.51 1.60
N ILE A 138 18.96 29.68 0.31
CA ILE A 138 18.62 28.56 -0.59
C ILE A 138 19.78 27.57 -0.73
N GLN A 139 21.00 28.07 -0.93
CA GLN A 139 22.17 27.19 -1.07
C GLN A 139 22.37 26.31 0.17
N ASN A 140 22.23 26.90 1.36
CA ASN A 140 22.31 26.17 2.62
C ASN A 140 21.15 25.17 2.79
N GLN A 141 19.91 25.56 2.47
CA GLN A 141 18.75 24.68 2.57
C GLN A 141 18.85 23.48 1.61
N ILE A 142 19.34 23.69 0.38
CA ILE A 142 19.54 22.61 -0.60
C ILE A 142 20.58 21.61 -0.08
N LEU A 143 21.69 22.07 0.48
CA LEU A 143 22.71 21.18 1.07
C LEU A 143 22.13 20.32 2.20
N TYR A 144 21.30 20.88 3.08
CA TYR A 144 20.63 20.10 4.12
C TYR A 144 19.68 19.04 3.53
N VAL A 145 18.91 19.37 2.49
CA VAL A 145 18.01 18.41 1.81
C VAL A 145 18.80 17.26 1.19
N VAL A 146 19.94 17.54 0.55
CA VAL A 146 20.80 16.50 -0.03
C VAL A 146 21.38 15.58 1.05
N ILE A 147 21.92 16.14 2.14
CA ILE A 147 22.50 15.36 3.25
C ILE A 147 21.44 14.45 3.87
N ILE A 148 20.24 14.99 4.14
CA ILE A 148 19.14 14.21 4.71
C ILE A 148 18.63 13.15 3.72
N GLY A 149 18.61 13.44 2.42
CA GLY A 149 18.32 12.45 1.38
C GLY A 149 19.29 11.27 1.38
N CYS A 150 20.60 11.54 1.53
CA CYS A 150 21.61 10.49 1.67
C CYS A 150 21.42 9.67 2.95
N ILE A 151 21.12 10.33 4.08
CA ILE A 151 20.84 9.65 5.36
C ILE A 151 19.59 8.77 5.24
N CYS A 152 18.53 9.27 4.61
CA CYS A 152 17.28 8.54 4.35
C CYS A 152 17.55 7.27 3.53
N LEU A 153 18.36 7.36 2.48
CA LEU A 153 18.74 6.21 1.66
C LEU A 153 19.42 5.13 2.50
N VAL A 154 20.41 5.52 3.31
CA VAL A 154 21.14 4.58 4.18
C VAL A 154 20.23 3.96 5.24
N LEU A 155 19.42 4.77 5.93
CA LEU A 155 18.50 4.31 6.97
C LEU A 155 17.41 3.39 6.41
N SER A 156 16.85 3.72 5.24
CA SER A 156 15.87 2.90 4.55
C SER A 156 16.47 1.55 4.12
N TYR A 157 17.70 1.57 3.59
CA TYR A 157 18.41 0.34 3.24
C TYR A 157 18.65 -0.56 4.47
N ILE A 158 19.16 0.01 5.57
CA ILE A 158 19.37 -0.72 6.83
C ILE A 158 18.05 -1.24 7.39
N GLN A 159 17.01 -0.41 7.41
CA GLN A 159 15.69 -0.81 7.88
C GLN A 159 15.18 -2.05 7.14
N VAL A 160 15.13 -2.01 5.80
CA VAL A 160 14.56 -3.09 4.99
C VAL A 160 15.43 -4.33 5.05
N THR A 161 16.74 -4.21 4.86
CA THR A 161 17.64 -5.37 4.79
C THR A 161 17.71 -6.14 6.09
N PHE A 162 17.85 -5.46 7.24
CA PHE A 162 17.93 -6.12 8.53
C PHE A 162 16.62 -6.81 8.92
N TRP A 163 15.49 -6.21 8.57
CA TRP A 163 14.17 -6.83 8.75
C TRP A 163 13.98 -8.05 7.86
N SER A 164 14.31 -7.94 6.58
CA SER A 164 14.20 -9.05 5.63
C SER A 164 15.13 -10.21 6.01
N MET A 165 16.35 -9.93 6.45
CA MET A 165 17.28 -10.96 6.92
C MET A 165 16.77 -11.69 8.17
N ALA A 166 16.23 -10.96 9.15
CA ALA A 166 15.65 -11.57 10.36
C ALA A 166 14.45 -12.45 10.03
N ALA A 167 13.55 -11.96 9.16
CA ALA A 167 12.37 -12.71 8.72
C ALA A 167 12.76 -13.98 7.95
N GLU A 168 13.71 -13.87 7.01
CA GLU A 168 14.14 -15.02 6.20
C GLU A 168 14.80 -16.11 7.05
N ARG A 169 15.59 -15.73 8.07
CA ARG A 169 16.21 -16.67 9.01
C ARG A 169 15.16 -17.43 9.84
N GLN A 170 14.17 -16.72 10.36
CA GLN A 170 13.05 -17.33 11.09
C GLN A 170 12.23 -18.26 10.19
N THR A 171 11.90 -17.82 8.97
CA THR A 171 11.20 -18.65 7.97
C THR A 171 11.98 -19.92 7.64
N LYS A 172 13.31 -19.84 7.46
CA LYS A 172 14.15 -21.03 7.22
C LYS A 172 14.11 -22.01 8.38
N ALA A 173 14.18 -21.52 9.63
CA ALA A 173 14.10 -22.36 10.82
C ALA A 173 12.73 -23.05 10.96
N ILE A 174 11.65 -22.32 10.66
CA ILE A 174 10.28 -22.85 10.64
C ILE A 174 10.14 -23.93 9.56
N ARG A 175 10.55 -23.66 8.31
CA ARG A 175 10.50 -24.64 7.21
C ARG A 175 11.26 -25.92 7.58
N LYS A 176 12.48 -25.80 8.12
CA LYS A 176 13.28 -26.96 8.55
C LYS A 176 12.53 -27.83 9.58
N THR A 177 11.94 -27.20 10.60
CA THR A 177 11.23 -27.89 11.68
C THR A 177 9.95 -28.56 11.16
N ILE A 178 9.22 -27.90 10.26
CA ILE A 178 8.01 -28.47 9.66
C ILE A 178 8.35 -29.65 8.75
N TYR A 179 9.36 -29.53 7.87
CA TYR A 179 9.81 -30.65 7.03
C TYR A 179 10.22 -31.85 7.88
N GLN A 180 11.00 -31.62 8.95
CA GLN A 180 11.39 -32.69 9.87
C GLN A 180 10.19 -33.34 10.57
N SER A 181 9.15 -32.57 10.88
CA SER A 181 7.92 -33.09 11.52
C SER A 181 7.01 -33.82 10.53
N ILE A 182 6.92 -33.37 9.28
CA ILE A 182 6.12 -34.01 8.22
C ILE A 182 6.71 -35.38 7.85
N LEU A 183 8.03 -35.48 7.71
CA LEU A 183 8.70 -36.75 7.37
C LEU A 183 8.53 -37.85 8.43
N ARG A 184 8.12 -37.49 9.65
CA ARG A 184 7.88 -38.44 10.75
C ARG A 184 6.40 -38.84 10.91
N LYS A 185 5.51 -38.36 10.03
CA LYS A 185 4.09 -38.71 10.06
C LYS A 185 3.85 -40.11 9.49
N GLU A 186 2.80 -40.76 9.99
CA GLU A 186 2.37 -42.08 9.53
C GLU A 186 1.93 -42.08 8.06
N ILE A 187 2.06 -43.22 7.38
CA ILE A 187 1.69 -43.34 5.95
C ILE A 187 0.21 -43.04 5.71
N ALA A 188 -0.67 -43.35 6.68
CA ALA A 188 -2.10 -43.06 6.64
C ALA A 188 -2.40 -41.55 6.56
N TYR A 189 -1.53 -40.70 7.12
CA TYR A 189 -1.67 -39.25 7.01
C TYR A 189 -1.51 -38.76 5.56
N PHE A 190 -0.64 -39.40 4.79
CA PHE A 190 -0.38 -39.07 3.38
C PHE A 190 -1.43 -39.64 2.42
N ASP A 191 -2.18 -40.66 2.83
CA ASP A 191 -3.26 -41.22 2.01
C ASP A 191 -4.50 -40.30 1.97
N ILE A 192 -4.72 -39.55 3.07
CA ILE A 192 -5.82 -38.60 3.21
C ILE A 192 -5.50 -37.24 2.56
N HIS A 193 -4.22 -36.85 2.50
CA HIS A 193 -3.79 -35.54 1.99
C HIS A 193 -3.06 -35.69 0.64
N LYS A 194 -3.64 -35.14 -0.43
CA LYS A 194 -2.99 -35.10 -1.75
C LYS A 194 -1.61 -34.45 -1.65
N ALA A 195 -0.56 -35.13 -2.12
CA ALA A 195 0.84 -34.70 -1.98
C ALA A 195 1.09 -33.28 -2.55
N GLY A 196 0.46 -32.93 -3.68
CA GLY A 196 0.58 -31.60 -4.28
C GLY A 196 -0.06 -30.48 -3.46
N GLU A 197 -1.14 -30.77 -2.73
CA GLU A 197 -1.85 -29.78 -1.90
C GLU A 197 -1.06 -29.44 -0.64
N LEU A 198 -0.38 -30.43 -0.05
CA LEU A 198 0.41 -30.25 1.17
C LEU A 198 1.62 -29.32 0.95
N ASN A 199 2.32 -29.47 -0.18
CA ASN A 199 3.50 -28.67 -0.49
C ASN A 199 3.15 -27.19 -0.73
N THR A 200 2.07 -26.95 -1.47
CA THR A 200 1.55 -25.59 -1.70
C THR A 200 1.07 -24.96 -0.39
N LYS A 201 0.28 -25.69 0.41
CA LYS A 201 -0.17 -25.20 1.73
C LYS A 201 0.99 -24.86 2.67
N LEU A 202 2.06 -25.66 2.66
CA LEU A 202 3.23 -25.40 3.49
C LEU A 202 3.93 -24.10 3.09
N THR A 203 4.16 -23.92 1.79
CA THR A 203 4.86 -22.74 1.27
C THR A 203 4.02 -21.48 1.50
N ASP A 204 2.74 -21.52 1.11
CA ASP A 204 1.82 -20.37 1.24
C ASP A 204 1.62 -19.95 2.69
N ASN A 205 1.42 -20.91 3.61
CA ASN A 205 1.18 -20.58 5.02
C ASN A 205 2.43 -20.03 5.69
N VAL A 206 3.61 -20.54 5.33
CA VAL A 206 4.88 -20.04 5.87
C VAL A 206 5.20 -18.64 5.36
N ASP A 207 4.87 -18.34 4.10
CA ASP A 207 5.07 -17.01 3.54
C ASP A 207 4.08 -16.00 4.13
N LYS A 208 2.82 -16.39 4.36
CA LYS A 208 1.86 -15.58 5.13
C LYS A 208 2.32 -15.30 6.56
N ILE A 209 2.94 -16.27 7.23
CA ILE A 209 3.53 -16.08 8.55
C ILE A 209 4.68 -15.08 8.49
N ARG A 210 5.56 -15.20 7.49
CA ARG A 210 6.68 -14.26 7.27
C ARG A 210 6.18 -12.82 7.14
N ASP A 211 5.14 -12.63 6.33
CA ASP A 211 4.57 -11.30 6.08
C ASP A 211 3.86 -10.77 7.35
N GLY A 212 3.12 -11.63 8.06
CA GLY A 212 2.43 -11.26 9.31
C GLY A 212 3.36 -10.91 10.48
N ILE A 213 4.56 -11.51 10.56
CA ILE A 213 5.58 -11.18 11.58
C ILE A 213 6.01 -9.71 11.49
N GLY A 214 6.11 -9.17 10.27
CA GLY A 214 6.45 -7.75 10.04
C GLY A 214 5.39 -6.80 10.57
N ASP A 215 4.13 -7.08 10.24
CA ASP A 215 2.99 -6.23 10.62
C ASP A 215 2.75 -6.19 12.13
N ILE A 216 2.81 -7.35 12.79
CA ILE A 216 2.52 -7.48 14.23
C ILE A 216 3.54 -6.72 15.09
N LEU A 217 4.81 -6.72 14.70
CA LEU A 217 5.84 -5.96 15.41
C LEU A 217 5.69 -4.44 15.21
N GLY A 218 5.13 -4.02 14.07
CA GLY A 218 4.66 -2.65 13.86
C GLY A 218 3.62 -2.23 14.90
N PHE A 219 2.66 -3.12 15.22
CA PHE A 219 1.66 -2.88 16.26
C PHE A 219 2.28 -2.82 17.68
N ILE A 220 3.27 -3.65 17.98
CA ILE A 220 3.90 -3.71 19.32
C ILE A 220 4.70 -2.44 19.63
N LYS A 221 5.49 -1.93 18.68
CA LYS A 221 6.32 -0.73 18.93
C LYS A 221 5.58 0.59 18.68
N GLY A 222 4.56 0.59 17.82
CA GLY A 222 3.86 1.78 17.37
C GLY A 222 2.46 1.96 17.92
N TRP A 223 2.11 1.43 19.11
CA TRP A 223 0.71 1.27 19.54
C TRP A 223 -0.16 2.54 19.43
N LYS A 224 0.39 3.75 19.61
CA LYS A 224 -0.36 5.01 19.47
C LYS A 224 -0.60 5.42 18.01
N LEU A 225 0.39 5.22 17.14
CA LEU A 225 0.35 5.61 15.73
C LEU A 225 -0.39 4.57 14.88
N THR A 226 -0.24 3.29 15.21
CA THR A 226 -0.98 2.19 14.58
C THR A 226 -2.44 2.15 15.00
N LEU A 227 -2.81 2.58 16.22
CA LEU A 227 -4.23 2.70 16.60
C LEU A 227 -4.97 3.70 15.70
N VAL A 228 -4.33 4.85 15.42
CA VAL A 228 -4.90 5.91 14.59
C VAL A 228 -5.08 5.40 13.15
N MET A 229 -4.09 4.71 12.60
CA MET A 229 -4.19 4.10 11.27
C MET A 229 -5.22 2.97 11.24
N SER A 230 -5.26 2.11 12.28
CA SER A 230 -6.25 1.04 12.42
C SER A 230 -7.68 1.56 12.51
N SER A 231 -7.88 2.80 12.96
CA SER A 231 -9.21 3.42 13.00
C SER A 231 -9.66 3.95 11.63
N ILE A 232 -8.72 4.28 10.74
CA ILE A 232 -9.00 4.73 9.37
C ILE A 232 -9.12 3.53 8.40
N SER A 233 -8.40 2.43 8.66
CA SER A 233 -8.47 1.18 7.91
C SER A 233 -9.90 0.65 7.64
N PRO A 234 -10.83 0.57 8.61
CA PRO A 234 -12.17 0.07 8.35
C PRO A 234 -12.93 0.95 7.36
N LEU A 235 -12.69 2.27 7.35
CA LEU A 235 -13.33 3.17 6.39
C LEU A 235 -12.87 2.86 4.96
N LEU A 236 -11.55 2.72 4.75
CA LEU A 236 -10.98 2.33 3.46
C LEU A 236 -11.41 0.92 3.04
N PHE A 237 -11.48 0.00 4.00
CA PHE A 237 -11.85 -1.39 3.76
C PHE A 237 -13.32 -1.51 3.33
N ILE A 238 -14.21 -0.71 3.92
CA ILE A 238 -15.63 -0.65 3.50
C ILE A 238 -15.73 -0.13 2.06
N SER A 239 -15.00 0.93 1.70
CA SER A 239 -14.98 1.48 0.33
C SER A 239 -14.46 0.46 -0.68
N VAL A 240 -13.34 -0.20 -0.38
CA VAL A 240 -12.77 -1.25 -1.24
C VAL A 240 -13.70 -2.46 -1.32
N ALA A 241 -14.29 -2.91 -0.21
CA ALA A 241 -15.19 -4.05 -0.20
C ALA A 241 -16.45 -3.82 -1.03
N LEU A 242 -17.01 -2.60 -0.99
CA LEU A 242 -18.12 -2.23 -1.87
C LEU A 242 -17.69 -2.25 -3.34
N PHE A 243 -16.56 -1.62 -3.67
CA PHE A 243 -16.02 -1.60 -5.02
C PHE A 243 -15.70 -3.01 -5.54
N SER A 244 -15.07 -3.87 -4.73
CA SER A 244 -14.77 -5.26 -5.06
C SER A 244 -16.03 -6.10 -5.25
N LYS A 245 -17.10 -5.87 -4.46
CA LYS A 245 -18.39 -6.55 -4.65
C LYS A 245 -19.07 -6.11 -5.94
N LEU A 246 -19.03 -4.82 -6.26
CA LEU A 246 -19.56 -4.28 -7.52
C LEU A 246 -18.78 -4.84 -8.70
N ALA A 247 -17.45 -4.74 -8.68
CA ALA A 247 -16.57 -5.28 -9.71
C ALA A 247 -16.81 -6.79 -9.91
N SER A 248 -16.83 -7.58 -8.84
CA SER A 248 -17.10 -9.03 -8.94
C SER A 248 -18.46 -9.36 -9.54
N ARG A 249 -19.50 -8.56 -9.23
CA ARG A 249 -20.84 -8.73 -9.81
C ARG A 249 -20.87 -8.41 -11.30
N LEU A 250 -20.23 -7.32 -11.69
CA LEU A 250 -20.12 -6.94 -13.10
C LEU A 250 -19.34 -8.00 -13.89
N THR A 251 -18.18 -8.43 -13.40
CA THR A 251 -17.38 -9.49 -14.02
C THR A 251 -18.17 -10.81 -14.14
N ALA A 252 -18.97 -11.18 -13.13
CA ALA A 252 -19.80 -12.38 -13.20
C ALA A 252 -20.92 -12.26 -14.26
N MET A 253 -21.54 -11.08 -14.40
CA MET A 253 -22.56 -10.83 -15.42
C MET A 253 -21.95 -10.86 -16.83
N GLU A 254 -20.77 -10.27 -17.00
CA GLU A 254 -20.00 -10.31 -18.25
C GLU A 254 -19.63 -11.74 -18.62
N LEU A 255 -19.00 -12.51 -17.72
CA LEU A 255 -18.67 -13.92 -17.93
C LEU A 255 -19.89 -14.77 -18.29
N LYS A 256 -21.06 -14.48 -17.71
CA LYS A 256 -22.31 -15.18 -18.04
C LYS A 256 -22.82 -14.83 -19.44
N ALA A 257 -22.74 -13.56 -19.84
CA ALA A 257 -23.12 -13.13 -21.18
C ALA A 257 -22.16 -13.71 -22.24
N TYR A 258 -20.85 -13.66 -21.99
CA TYR A 258 -19.82 -14.27 -22.84
C TYR A 258 -19.92 -15.79 -22.89
N GLY A 259 -20.21 -16.46 -21.77
CA GLY A 259 -20.37 -17.91 -21.72
C GLY A 259 -21.54 -18.39 -22.59
N LYS A 260 -22.65 -17.64 -22.65
CA LYS A 260 -23.79 -17.97 -23.51
C LYS A 260 -23.46 -17.82 -25.00
N ALA A 261 -22.78 -16.73 -25.38
CA ALA A 261 -22.33 -16.53 -26.76
C ALA A 261 -21.25 -17.55 -27.17
N GLY A 262 -20.34 -17.87 -26.25
CA GLY A 262 -19.27 -18.85 -26.43
C GLY A 262 -19.82 -20.27 -26.62
N ALA A 263 -20.83 -20.67 -25.85
CA ALA A 263 -21.48 -21.97 -26.01
C ALA A 263 -22.11 -22.14 -27.40
N ILE A 264 -22.74 -21.09 -27.94
CA ILE A 264 -23.33 -21.11 -29.29
C ILE A 264 -22.23 -21.17 -30.36
N ALA A 265 -21.16 -20.38 -30.22
CA ALA A 265 -20.03 -20.44 -31.14
C ALA A 265 -19.36 -21.82 -31.10
N GLU A 266 -19.20 -22.41 -29.92
CA GLU A 266 -18.64 -23.75 -29.74
C GLU A 266 -19.55 -24.82 -30.37
N GLU A 267 -20.88 -24.71 -30.24
CA GLU A 267 -21.84 -25.59 -30.90
C GLU A 267 -21.71 -25.55 -32.44
N VAL A 268 -21.52 -24.35 -33.01
CA VAL A 268 -21.30 -24.18 -34.46
C VAL A 268 -19.93 -24.71 -34.91
N PHE A 269 -18.87 -24.53 -34.12
CA PHE A 269 -17.55 -25.10 -34.43
C PHE A 269 -17.50 -26.62 -34.28
N ARG A 270 -18.41 -27.20 -33.50
CA ARG A 270 -18.48 -28.65 -33.27
C ARG A 270 -19.41 -29.37 -34.25
N SER A 271 -20.21 -28.63 -35.03
CA SER A 271 -21.14 -29.15 -36.05
C SER A 271 -20.55 -29.10 -37.45
#